data_AF-A0AAE0DTY5-F1
#
_entry.id   AF-A0AAE0DTY5-F1
#
_cell.length_a   1.000
_cell.length_b   1.000
_cell.length_c   1.000
_cell.angle_alpha   90.00
_cell.angle_beta   90.00
_cell.angle_gamma   90.00
#
_symmetry.space_group_name_H-M   'P 1'
#
loop_
_entity.id
_entity.type
_entity.pdbx_description
1 polymer ?
#
loop_
_entity_poly.entity_id
_entity_poly.type
_entity_poly.pdbx_seq_one_letter_code
_entity_poly.pdbx_strand_id
1 'polypeptide(L)'
;MSNEYTYSILIDGLYKNGYITKAIEILRTLEKGKFNLTIESYSCLLDGLCKIGRLELAMKLFHKLSQEGLEPNVVTYTIMINRHCEDGELEEANGLLTKMEDMGCAPNVLTYNTLMWGFL
;
A
#
# COMPACT_ATOMS: atom_id res chain seq x y z
N MET A 1 2.89 13.36 -18.96
CA MET A 1 2.94 11.98 -19.48
C MET A 1 2.93 10.90 -18.39
N SER A 2 2.87 11.21 -17.08
CA SER A 2 3.00 10.17 -16.03
C SER A 2 1.70 9.58 -15.49
N ASN A 3 0.50 10.03 -15.90
CA ASN A 3 -0.73 9.62 -15.23
C ASN A 3 -1.40 8.42 -15.91
N GLU A 4 -1.41 8.37 -17.24
CA GLU A 4 -2.18 7.39 -18.02
C GLU A 4 -1.63 5.96 -17.91
N TYR A 5 -0.29 5.81 -17.93
CA TYR A 5 0.36 4.53 -17.69
C TYR A 5 0.14 4.03 -16.26
N THR A 6 0.24 4.94 -15.27
CA THR A 6 0.00 4.60 -13.86
C THR A 6 -1.45 4.16 -13.63
N TYR A 7 -2.42 4.81 -14.28
CA TYR A 7 -3.83 4.39 -14.24
C TYR A 7 -4.06 3.05 -14.91
N SER A 8 -3.48 2.81 -16.09
CA SER A 8 -3.61 1.53 -16.80
C SER A 8 -3.09 0.35 -15.96
N ILE A 9 -1.94 0.52 -15.29
CA ILE A 9 -1.35 -0.48 -14.41
C ILE A 9 -2.19 -0.68 -13.14
N LEU A 10 -2.70 0.40 -12.54
CA LEU A 10 -3.58 0.35 -11.37
C LEU A 10 -4.88 -0.41 -11.67
N ILE A 11 -5.51 -0.09 -12.80
CA ILE A 11 -6.76 -0.71 -13.23
C ILE A 11 -6.56 -2.20 -13.43
N ASP A 12 -5.53 -2.58 -14.20
CA ASP A 12 -5.25 -3.98 -14.49
C ASP A 12 -4.97 -4.78 -13.20
N GLY A 13 -4.24 -4.19 -12.25
CA GLY A 13 -3.95 -4.85 -10.98
C GLY A 13 -5.12 -4.97 -10.02
N LEU A 14 -5.96 -3.95 -9.93
CA LEU A 14 -7.16 -4.00 -9.08
C LEU A 14 -8.27 -4.84 -9.71
N TYR A 15 -8.31 -4.93 -11.05
CA TYR A 15 -9.18 -5.82 -11.81
C TYR A 15 -8.86 -7.29 -11.53
N LYS A 16 -7.58 -7.66 -11.60
CA LYS A 16 -7.11 -9.04 -11.35
C LYS A 16 -7.35 -9.52 -9.91
N ASN A 17 -7.53 -8.62 -8.96
CA ASN A 17 -7.68 -8.93 -7.54
C ASN A 17 -9.10 -8.72 -6.99
N GLY A 18 -10.10 -8.44 -7.83
CA GLY A 18 -11.49 -8.34 -7.40
C GLY A 18 -11.86 -7.05 -6.66
N TYR A 19 -10.96 -6.05 -6.59
CA TYR A 19 -11.21 -4.74 -5.98
C TYR A 19 -11.67 -3.68 -6.99
N ILE A 20 -12.24 -4.12 -8.12
CA ILE A 20 -12.66 -3.31 -9.27
C ILE A 20 -13.51 -2.09 -8.88
N THR A 21 -14.45 -2.26 -7.95
CA THR A 21 -15.40 -1.21 -7.57
C THR A 21 -14.69 -0.04 -6.93
N LYS A 22 -13.73 -0.34 -6.03
CA LYS A 22 -12.89 0.68 -5.38
C LYS A 22 -11.90 1.30 -6.37
N ALA A 23 -11.37 0.53 -7.30
CA ALA A 23 -10.50 1.05 -8.37
C ALA A 23 -11.19 2.11 -9.23
N ILE A 24 -12.43 1.83 -9.63
CA ILE A 24 -13.25 2.74 -10.43
C ILE A 24 -13.61 3.99 -9.64
N GLU A 25 -13.91 3.86 -8.34
CA GLU A 25 -14.19 4.99 -7.47
C GLU A 25 -12.98 5.90 -7.31
N ILE A 26 -11.79 5.32 -7.11
CA ILE A 26 -10.51 6.04 -7.03
C ILE A 26 -10.17 6.73 -8.36
N LEU A 27 -10.44 6.10 -9.51
CA LEU A 27 -10.29 6.75 -10.81
C LEU A 27 -11.18 7.96 -10.96
N ARG A 28 -12.44 7.85 -10.58
CA ARG A 28 -13.39 8.95 -10.67
C ARG A 28 -12.99 10.13 -9.77
N THR A 29 -12.37 9.88 -8.62
CA THR A 29 -11.87 10.96 -7.76
C THR A 29 -10.61 11.61 -8.32
N LEU A 30 -9.73 10.80 -8.93
CA LEU A 30 -8.51 11.28 -9.61
C LEU A 30 -8.81 12.08 -10.90
N GLU A 31 -9.73 11.62 -11.75
CA GLU A 31 -10.18 12.33 -12.96
C GLU A 31 -10.86 13.66 -12.65
N LYS A 32 -11.56 13.74 -11.52
CA LYS A 32 -12.22 14.98 -11.06
C LYS A 32 -11.25 16.01 -10.48
N GLY A 33 -9.95 15.74 -10.46
CA GLY A 33 -8.92 16.68 -10.01
C GLY A 33 -9.01 17.04 -8.51
N LYS A 34 -9.84 16.34 -7.73
CA LYS A 34 -9.93 16.49 -6.28
C LYS A 34 -9.11 15.39 -5.62
N PHE A 35 -7.85 15.71 -5.29
CA PHE A 35 -6.96 14.86 -4.50
C PHE A 35 -7.36 14.83 -3.01
N ASN A 36 -8.59 14.39 -2.70
CA ASN A 36 -8.95 13.98 -1.34
C ASN A 36 -9.06 12.45 -1.33
N LEU A 37 -7.95 11.77 -1.63
CA LEU A 37 -7.86 10.34 -1.40
C LEU A 37 -7.83 10.10 0.11
N THR A 38 -8.63 9.16 0.59
CA THR A 38 -8.62 8.76 2.00
C THR A 38 -7.51 7.74 2.25
N ILE A 39 -7.12 7.56 3.51
CA ILE A 39 -6.18 6.50 3.91
C ILE A 39 -6.67 5.10 3.47
N GLU A 40 -7.97 4.87 3.45
CA GLU A 40 -8.58 3.63 2.96
C GLU A 40 -8.38 3.44 1.45
N SER A 41 -8.49 4.53 0.68
CA SER A 41 -8.23 4.52 -0.76
C SER A 41 -6.79 4.14 -1.03
N TYR A 42 -5.84 4.78 -0.32
CA TYR A 42 -4.42 4.46 -0.40
C TYR A 42 -4.11 3.02 0.00
N SER A 43 -4.71 2.51 1.07
CA SER A 43 -4.54 1.13 1.51
C SER A 43 -4.91 0.13 0.40
N CYS A 44 -6.04 0.38 -0.30
CA CYS A 44 -6.46 -0.47 -1.40
C CYS A 44 -5.49 -0.40 -2.59
N LEU A 45 -4.93 0.79 -2.88
CA LEU A 45 -3.94 0.95 -3.94
C LEU A 45 -2.63 0.23 -3.64
N LEU A 46 -2.15 0.33 -2.39
CA LEU A 46 -0.95 -0.35 -1.94
C LEU A 46 -1.11 -1.87 -2.07
N ASP A 47 -2.21 -2.43 -1.55
CA ASP A 47 -2.51 -3.86 -1.63
C ASP A 47 -2.55 -4.34 -3.10
N GLY A 48 -3.27 -3.61 -3.96
CA GLY A 48 -3.36 -3.94 -5.38
C GLY A 48 -2.01 -3.93 -6.09
N LEU A 49 -1.18 -2.91 -5.84
CA LEU A 49 0.14 -2.78 -6.46
C LEU A 49 1.12 -3.85 -5.95
N CYS A 50 1.11 -4.13 -4.65
CA CYS A 50 1.89 -5.22 -4.05
C CYS A 50 1.54 -6.56 -4.70
N LYS A 51 0.25 -6.88 -4.85
CA LYS A 51 -0.21 -8.15 -5.45
C LYS A 51 0.16 -8.33 -6.92
N ILE A 52 0.35 -7.24 -7.68
CA ILE A 52 0.82 -7.32 -9.07
C ILE A 52 2.34 -7.14 -9.21
N GLY A 53 3.10 -7.24 -8.11
CA GLY A 53 4.55 -7.13 -8.12
C GLY A 53 5.07 -5.73 -8.48
N ARG A 54 4.26 -4.69 -8.29
CA ARG A 54 4.64 -3.28 -8.54
C ARG A 54 5.06 -2.59 -7.25
N LEU A 55 5.97 -3.22 -6.50
CA LEU A 55 6.44 -2.75 -5.19
C LEU A 55 7.04 -1.34 -5.23
N GLU A 56 7.82 -1.00 -6.25
CA GLU A 56 8.38 0.36 -6.39
C GLU A 56 7.30 1.45 -6.46
N LEU A 57 6.17 1.16 -7.13
CA LEU A 57 5.05 2.08 -7.23
C LEU A 57 4.27 2.12 -5.90
N ALA A 58 4.13 0.97 -5.23
CA ALA A 58 3.52 0.91 -3.89
C ALA A 58 4.32 1.76 -2.90
N MET A 59 5.66 1.64 -2.88
CA MET A 59 6.53 2.46 -2.03
C MET A 59 6.40 3.96 -2.33
N LYS A 60 6.35 4.35 -3.61
CA LYS A 60 6.12 5.75 -3.99
C LYS A 60 4.78 6.27 -3.45
N LEU A 61 3.71 5.50 -3.54
CA LEU A 61 2.41 5.88 -2.95
C LEU A 61 2.44 5.91 -1.43
N PHE A 62 3.14 4.97 -0.79
CA PHE A 62 3.29 4.92 0.65
C PHE A 62 4.00 6.17 1.19
N HIS A 63 5.06 6.63 0.52
CA HIS A 63 5.72 7.89 0.87
C HIS A 63 4.87 9.13 0.56
N LYS A 64 4.03 9.06 -0.47
CA LYS A 64 3.14 10.15 -0.85
C LYS A 64 2.05 10.42 0.20
N LEU A 65 1.61 9.42 0.96
CA LEU A 65 0.68 9.59 2.09
C LEU A 65 1.11 10.73 3.00
N SER A 66 2.34 10.68 3.50
CA SER A 66 2.87 11.72 4.40
C SER A 66 3.01 13.08 3.71
N GLN A 67 3.31 13.11 2.42
CA GLN A 67 3.38 14.37 1.65
C GLN A 67 2.01 15.03 1.48
N GLU A 68 0.93 14.24 1.47
CA GLU A 68 -0.45 14.73 1.42
C GLU A 68 -1.04 14.99 2.82
N GLY A 69 -0.22 14.92 3.88
CA GLY A 69 -0.66 15.11 5.27
C GLY A 69 -1.49 13.96 5.81
N LEU A 70 -1.44 12.79 5.18
CA LEU A 70 -2.08 11.56 5.64
C LEU A 70 -1.05 10.72 6.39
N GLU A 71 -1.44 10.22 7.56
CA GLU A 71 -0.60 9.32 8.34
C GLU A 71 -0.85 7.86 7.94
N PRO A 72 0.21 7.09 7.60
CA PRO A 72 0.10 5.65 7.44
C PRO A 72 -0.45 5.01 8.71
N ASN A 73 -1.47 4.16 8.57
CA ASN A 73 -2.09 3.43 9.66
C ASN A 73 -1.64 1.96 9.68
N VAL A 74 -2.14 1.20 10.67
CA VAL A 74 -1.85 -0.22 10.84
C VAL A 74 -2.03 -1.00 9.54
N VAL A 75 -3.13 -0.78 8.82
CA VAL A 75 -3.43 -1.48 7.57
C VAL A 75 -2.37 -1.21 6.50
N THR A 76 -2.00 0.05 6.29
CA THR A 76 -0.98 0.41 5.28
C THR A 76 0.40 -0.17 5.62
N TYR A 77 0.79 -0.16 6.90
CA TYR A 77 2.05 -0.78 7.33
C TYR A 77 2.02 -2.29 7.15
N THR A 78 0.94 -2.97 7.60
CA THR A 78 0.81 -4.42 7.47
C THR A 78 0.87 -4.87 6.01
N ILE A 79 0.27 -4.13 5.07
CA ILE A 79 0.35 -4.43 3.62
C ILE A 79 1.80 -4.42 3.13
N MET A 80 2.55 -3.35 3.47
CA MET A 80 3.93 -3.20 3.01
C MET A 80 4.84 -4.25 3.67
N ILE A 81 4.70 -4.48 4.98
CA ILE A 81 5.45 -5.50 5.72
C ILE A 81 5.18 -6.88 5.13
N ASN A 82 3.91 -7.22 4.86
CA ASN A 82 3.55 -8.50 4.25
C ASN A 82 4.20 -8.70 2.89
N ARG A 83 4.21 -7.65 2.05
CA ARG A 83 4.81 -7.74 0.74
C ARG A 83 6.32 -7.95 0.81
N HIS A 84 7.03 -7.20 1.66
CA HIS A 84 8.46 -7.41 1.87
C HIS A 84 8.78 -8.81 2.42
N CYS A 85 7.93 -9.36 3.31
CA CYS A 85 8.07 -10.75 3.77
C CYS A 85 7.89 -11.76 2.62
N GLU A 86 6.88 -11.58 1.76
CA GLU A 86 6.65 -12.45 0.59
C GLU A 86 7.79 -12.39 -0.44
N ASP A 87 8.46 -11.24 -0.55
CA ASP A 87 9.62 -11.04 -1.43
C ASP A 87 10.95 -11.48 -0.79
N GLY A 88 10.94 -11.92 0.47
CA GLY A 88 12.15 -12.32 1.22
C GLY A 88 13.00 -11.16 1.73
N GLU A 89 12.51 -9.93 1.62
CA GLU A 89 13.13 -8.68 2.03
C GLU A 89 12.87 -8.39 3.52
N LEU A 90 13.37 -9.29 4.38
CA LEU A 90 13.06 -9.27 5.82
C LEU A 90 13.64 -8.08 6.56
N GLU A 91 14.77 -7.51 6.09
CA GLU A 91 15.39 -6.34 6.69
C GLU A 91 14.49 -5.10 6.50
N GLU A 92 13.96 -4.93 5.29
CA GLU A 92 12.99 -3.88 4.93
C GLU A 92 11.68 -4.05 5.69
N ALA A 93 11.17 -5.29 5.80
CA ALA A 93 9.98 -5.59 6.58
C ALA A 93 10.14 -5.21 8.06
N ASN A 94 11.31 -5.53 8.65
CA ASN A 94 11.61 -5.17 10.03
C ASN A 94 11.80 -3.65 10.21
N GLY A 95 12.43 -2.97 9.25
CA GLY A 95 12.57 -1.51 9.27
C GLY A 95 11.21 -0.80 9.24
N LEU A 96 10.24 -1.32 8.48
CA LEU A 96 8.87 -0.82 8.48
C LEU A 96 8.15 -1.07 9.80
N LEU A 97 8.39 -2.19 10.47
CA LEU A 97 7.85 -2.46 11.80
C LEU A 97 8.37 -1.44 12.83
N THR A 98 9.69 -1.22 12.87
CA THR A 98 10.28 -0.24 13.79
C THR A 98 9.72 1.16 13.54
N LYS A 99 9.60 1.55 12.26
CA LYS A 99 8.99 2.84 11.90
C LYS A 99 7.52 2.94 12.32
N MET A 100 6.78 1.84 12.22
CA MET A 100 5.39 1.77 12.66
C MET A 100 5.28 2.07 14.18
N GLU A 101 6.16 1.46 14.98
CA GLU A 101 6.24 1.66 16.43
C GLU A 101 6.69 3.08 16.80
N ASP A 102 7.71 3.62 16.12
CA ASP A 102 8.22 4.98 16.33
C ASP A 102 7.15 6.06 16.08
N MET A 103 6.24 5.79 15.14
CA MET A 103 5.11 6.66 14.82
C MET A 103 3.91 6.46 15.76
N GLY A 104 4.05 5.64 16.81
CA GLY A 104 2.99 5.34 17.77
C GLY A 104 1.87 4.47 17.20
N CYS A 105 2.09 3.83 16.04
CA CYS A 105 1.14 2.93 15.42
C CYS A 105 1.37 1.51 15.96
N ALA A 106 0.48 1.00 16.81
CA ALA A 106 0.72 -0.30 17.45
C ALA A 106 0.57 -1.46 16.45
N PRO A 107 1.60 -2.33 16.26
CA PRO A 107 1.48 -3.53 15.45
C PRO A 107 0.40 -4.47 15.99
N ASN A 108 -0.39 -5.08 15.10
CA ASN A 108 -1.43 -6.02 15.49
C ASN A 108 -0.96 -7.48 15.31
N VAL A 109 -1.79 -8.43 15.78
CA VAL A 109 -1.53 -9.88 15.65
C VAL A 109 -1.22 -10.28 14.20
N LEU A 110 -1.90 -9.66 13.23
CA LEU A 110 -1.66 -9.91 11.81
C LEU A 110 -0.24 -9.50 11.39
N THR A 111 0.25 -8.35 11.87
CA THR A 111 1.60 -7.83 11.56
C THR A 111 2.69 -8.77 12.09
N TYR A 112 2.55 -9.24 13.33
CA TYR A 112 3.50 -10.20 13.91
C TYR A 112 3.43 -11.57 13.23
N ASN A 113 2.23 -12.08 12.92
CA ASN A 113 2.07 -13.34 12.21
C ASN A 113 2.74 -13.30 10.83
N THR A 114 2.55 -12.20 10.09
CA THR A 114 3.18 -11.97 8.80
C THR A 114 4.71 -12.05 8.89
N LEU A 115 5.32 -11.36 9.86
CA LEU A 115 6.78 -11.40 10.04
C LEU A 115 7.28 -12.79 10.42
N MET A 116 6.60 -13.47 11.35
CA MET A 116 6.97 -14.84 11.74
C MET A 116 6.94 -15.80 10.56
N TRP A 117 6.00 -15.63 9.62
CA TRP A 117 5.94 -16.43 8.40
C TRP A 117 7.04 -16.07 7.39
N GLY A 118 7.47 -14.80 7.35
CA GLY A 118 8.60 -14.39 6.52
C GLY A 118 9.95 -14.93 6.98
N PHE A 119 10.15 -15.16 8.28
CA PHE A 119 11.39 -15.69 8.85
C PHE A 119 11.53 -17.23 8.78
N LEU A 120 10.48 -17.95 8.39
CA LEU A 120 10.42 -19.41 8.31
C LEU A 120 10.57 -19.91 6.88
#